data_AF-A0A1N6G1K6-F1
#
_entry.id   AF-A0A1N6G1K6-F1
#
_cell.length_a   1.000
_cell.length_b   1.000
_cell.length_c   1.000
_cell.angle_alpha   90.00
_cell.angle_beta   90.00
_cell.angle_gamma   90.00
#
_symmetry.space_group_name_H-M   'P 1'
#
loop_
_entity.id
_entity.type
_entity.pdbx_description
1 polymer ?
#
loop_
_entity_poly.entity_id
_entity_poly.type
_entity_poly.pdbx_seq_one_letter_code
_entity_poly.pdbx_strand_id
1 'polypeptide(L)'
;MMITQITKEEIRDLTVKELAERMDAILEQNELERYGPERLKSKKDFPGEPSVLKILNSNHVQKMDEEKQRKICHLSFSTMLQMEFSNVASAASNHFVYVPGFTDDNWKSVKTQVNSAALDQFQIISSRISMEYFMELLYFLGEGERIKTKDSTFKKVKKWLNNPDNRFSYFAVHILRAFEFDRSFRTPEVHASSKLHGHVLRLQIPKTSEDCNSHLQLTNVMNGVWQPLLNILNDEKACSMQGSKEDFKWLESYLHDSNEDKTSFLQSIFDQMGSG
;
A
#
# COMPACT_ATOMS: atom_id res chain seq x y z
N MET A 1 0.54 7.09 -25.22
CA MET A 1 1.51 8.17 -25.51
C MET A 1 2.89 7.55 -25.33
N MET A 2 3.80 7.59 -26.30
CA MET A 2 5.12 6.97 -26.08
C MET A 2 5.90 7.80 -25.04
N ILE A 3 6.24 7.16 -23.92
CA ILE A 3 7.03 7.79 -22.86
C ILE A 3 8.49 7.80 -23.30
N THR A 4 9.04 9.00 -23.46
CA THR A 4 10.44 9.18 -23.81
C THR A 4 11.33 9.16 -22.56
N GLN A 5 12.55 8.66 -22.71
CA GLN A 5 13.58 8.75 -21.68
C GLN A 5 13.96 10.22 -21.47
N ILE A 6 14.16 10.60 -20.20
CA ILE A 6 14.69 11.92 -19.81
C ILE A 6 15.78 11.73 -18.75
N THR A 7 16.66 12.71 -18.65
CA THR A 7 17.76 12.82 -17.69
C THR A 7 17.27 13.25 -16.32
N LYS A 8 18.16 13.22 -15.32
CA LYS A 8 17.87 13.67 -13.96
C LYS A 8 17.67 15.18 -13.90
N GLU A 9 18.41 15.91 -14.72
CA GLU A 9 18.34 17.36 -14.90
C GLU A 9 16.98 17.74 -15.48
N GLU A 10 16.56 17.08 -16.56
CA GLU A 10 15.23 17.30 -17.15
C GLU A 10 14.09 17.02 -16.16
N ILE A 11 14.21 16.01 -15.28
CA ILE A 11 13.22 15.76 -14.21
C ILE A 11 13.13 16.93 -13.20
N ARG A 12 14.25 17.58 -12.92
CA ARG A 12 14.31 18.74 -12.01
C ARG A 12 13.69 19.97 -12.66
N ASP A 13 13.81 20.10 -13.97
CA ASP A 13 13.33 21.25 -14.73
C ASP A 13 11.83 21.19 -15.05
N LEU A 14 11.19 20.01 -14.93
CA LEU A 14 9.72 19.90 -15.05
C LEU A 14 9.01 20.79 -14.02
N THR A 15 7.90 21.41 -14.41
CA THR A 15 6.95 21.95 -13.42
C THR A 15 6.34 20.81 -12.59
N VAL A 16 5.78 21.11 -11.43
CA VAL A 16 5.16 20.07 -10.58
C VAL A 16 4.01 19.36 -11.29
N LYS A 17 3.26 20.08 -12.11
CA LYS A 17 2.18 19.51 -12.93
C LYS A 17 2.73 18.54 -13.98
N GLU A 18 3.72 18.95 -14.76
CA GLU A 18 4.33 18.08 -15.79
C GLU A 18 4.99 16.85 -15.16
N LEU A 19 5.58 16.99 -13.97
CA LEU A 19 6.12 15.88 -13.20
C LEU A 19 5.02 14.87 -12.82
N ALA A 20 3.90 15.33 -12.29
CA ALA A 20 2.77 14.48 -11.91
C ALA A 20 2.15 13.78 -13.14
N GLU A 21 1.95 14.51 -14.24
CA GLU A 21 1.45 13.94 -15.50
C GLU A 21 2.38 12.86 -16.06
N ARG A 22 3.70 13.09 -15.99
CA ARG A 22 4.69 12.09 -16.39
C ARG A 22 4.64 10.84 -15.50
N MET A 23 4.49 11.01 -14.20
CA MET A 23 4.39 9.89 -13.24
C MET A 23 3.15 9.03 -13.52
N ASP A 24 1.99 9.65 -13.72
CA ASP A 24 0.75 8.95 -14.07
C ASP A 24 0.85 8.27 -15.44
N ALA A 25 1.46 8.93 -16.43
CA ALA A 25 1.69 8.33 -17.74
C ALA A 25 2.51 7.04 -17.64
N ILE A 26 3.56 7.00 -16.81
CA ILE A 26 4.39 5.79 -16.60
C ILE A 26 3.54 4.64 -16.05
N LEU A 27 2.69 4.93 -15.06
CA LEU A 27 1.81 3.93 -14.46
C LEU A 27 0.78 3.42 -15.49
N GLU A 28 0.14 4.33 -16.24
CA GLU A 28 -0.83 3.99 -17.29
C GLU A 28 -0.21 3.17 -18.43
N GLN A 29 0.99 3.54 -18.89
CA GLN A 29 1.70 2.82 -19.95
C GLN A 29 2.09 1.40 -19.51
N ASN A 30 2.58 1.22 -18.29
CA ASN A 30 2.88 -0.10 -17.74
C ASN A 30 1.63 -0.99 -17.67
N GLU A 31 0.47 -0.44 -17.29
CA GLU A 31 -0.77 -1.21 -17.29
C GLU A 31 -1.28 -1.52 -18.71
N LEU A 32 -1.17 -0.57 -19.63
CA LEU A 32 -1.51 -0.78 -21.04
C LEU A 32 -0.73 -1.94 -21.63
N GLU A 33 0.58 -1.97 -21.39
CA GLU A 33 1.47 -3.03 -21.87
C GLU A 33 1.16 -4.38 -21.23
N ARG A 34 0.75 -4.40 -19.95
CA ARG A 34 0.49 -5.64 -19.22
C ARG A 34 -0.89 -6.25 -19.49
N TYR A 35 -1.93 -5.42 -19.57
CA TYR A 35 -3.32 -5.87 -19.60
C TYR A 35 -4.07 -5.49 -20.89
N GLY A 36 -3.47 -4.65 -21.73
CA GLY A 36 -4.10 -4.16 -22.95
C GLY A 36 -5.13 -3.04 -22.72
N PRO A 37 -5.66 -2.46 -23.82
CA PRO A 37 -6.48 -1.24 -23.77
C PRO A 37 -7.86 -1.43 -23.13
N GLU A 38 -8.43 -2.64 -23.16
CA GLU A 38 -9.76 -2.88 -22.58
C GLU A 38 -9.76 -2.76 -21.06
N ARG A 39 -8.66 -3.13 -20.40
CA ARG A 39 -8.51 -2.94 -18.95
C ARG A 39 -8.52 -1.46 -18.58
N LEU A 40 -7.82 -0.62 -19.32
CA LEU A 40 -7.78 0.82 -19.09
C LEU A 40 -9.16 1.48 -19.22
N LYS A 41 -9.99 1.03 -20.16
CA LYS A 41 -11.37 1.53 -20.28
C LYS A 41 -12.16 1.25 -18.99
N SER A 42 -12.13 0.01 -18.51
CA SER A 42 -12.83 -0.37 -17.26
C SER A 42 -12.32 0.34 -16.01
N LYS A 43 -11.07 0.80 -16.03
CA LYS A 43 -10.40 1.41 -14.88
C LYS A 43 -10.81 2.87 -14.69
N LYS A 44 -10.96 3.62 -15.78
CA LYS A 44 -11.43 5.02 -15.75
C LYS A 44 -12.81 5.18 -15.12
N ASP A 45 -13.62 4.12 -15.16
CA ASP A 45 -14.95 4.08 -14.55
C ASP A 45 -14.92 3.68 -13.07
N PHE A 46 -13.76 3.27 -12.53
CA PHE A 46 -13.64 2.81 -11.14
C PHE A 46 -13.31 3.98 -10.19
N PRO A 47 -14.22 4.34 -9.26
CA PRO A 47 -13.92 5.35 -8.25
C PRO A 47 -12.76 4.87 -7.36
N GLY A 48 -11.81 5.75 -7.07
CA GLY A 48 -10.71 5.46 -6.15
C GLY A 48 -9.40 5.06 -6.81
N GLU A 49 -9.33 5.08 -8.14
CA GLU A 49 -8.07 4.80 -8.83
C GLU A 49 -6.96 5.78 -8.40
N PRO A 50 -5.81 5.27 -7.91
CA PRO A 50 -4.68 6.10 -7.50
C PRO A 50 -4.12 6.89 -8.69
N SER A 51 -3.89 8.18 -8.48
CA SER A 51 -3.23 9.06 -9.44
C SER A 51 -2.48 10.14 -8.68
N VAL A 52 -1.24 10.38 -9.10
CA VAL A 52 -0.39 11.46 -8.58
C VAL A 52 -1.04 12.80 -8.89
N LEU A 53 -1.61 12.96 -10.08
CA LEU A 53 -2.30 14.19 -10.48
C LEU A 53 -3.56 14.45 -9.64
N LYS A 54 -4.34 13.41 -9.31
CA LYS A 54 -5.50 13.55 -8.40
C LYS A 54 -5.08 14.01 -7.00
N ILE A 55 -3.97 13.49 -6.47
CA ILE A 55 -3.42 13.91 -5.18
C ILE A 55 -2.92 15.35 -5.27
N LEU A 56 -2.16 15.69 -6.30
CA LEU A 56 -1.65 17.04 -6.53
C LEU A 56 -2.79 18.06 -6.58
N ASN A 57 -3.86 17.77 -7.32
CA ASN A 57 -4.99 18.67 -7.52
C ASN A 57 -5.98 18.72 -6.34
N SER A 58 -5.71 17.98 -5.26
CA SER A 58 -6.60 18.01 -4.09
C SER A 58 -6.55 19.36 -3.35
N ASN A 59 -7.66 19.72 -2.70
CA ASN A 59 -7.81 21.01 -2.00
C ASN A 59 -6.69 21.25 -0.98
N HIS A 60 -6.29 20.21 -0.25
CA HIS A 60 -5.24 20.30 0.77
C HIS A 60 -3.86 20.53 0.17
N VAL A 61 -3.52 19.83 -0.91
CA VAL A 61 -2.19 19.91 -1.55
C VAL A 61 -2.02 21.23 -2.31
N GLN A 62 -3.07 21.71 -2.98
CA GLN A 62 -3.05 23.00 -3.70
C GLN A 62 -2.80 24.21 -2.78
N LYS A 63 -3.04 24.08 -1.47
CA LYS A 63 -2.75 25.12 -0.46
C LYS A 63 -1.28 25.12 0.00
N MET A 64 -0.50 24.12 -0.38
CA MET A 64 0.92 24.02 -0.02
C MET A 64 1.82 24.73 -1.03
N ASP A 65 3.03 25.09 -0.60
CA ASP A 65 4.07 25.59 -1.50
C ASP A 65 4.53 24.54 -2.53
N GLU A 66 5.11 25.01 -3.62
CA GLU A 66 5.49 24.16 -4.77
C GLU A 66 6.53 23.09 -4.39
N GLU A 67 7.43 23.39 -3.45
CA GLU A 67 8.43 22.42 -2.97
C GLU A 67 7.76 21.23 -2.29
N LYS A 68 6.79 21.49 -1.40
CA LYS A 68 5.99 20.44 -0.74
C LYS A 68 5.12 19.69 -1.75
N GLN A 69 4.49 20.37 -2.70
CA GLN A 69 3.70 19.72 -3.75
C GLN A 69 4.57 18.73 -4.56
N ARG A 70 5.75 19.16 -5.01
CA ARG A 70 6.72 18.29 -5.70
C ARG A 70 7.08 17.09 -4.84
N LYS A 71 7.27 17.29 -3.55
CA LYS A 71 7.61 16.23 -2.61
C LYS A 71 6.50 15.20 -2.44
N ILE A 72 5.26 15.67 -2.36
CA ILE A 72 4.06 14.83 -2.32
C ILE A 72 3.98 14.00 -3.60
N CYS A 73 4.17 14.61 -4.78
CA CYS A 73 4.18 13.86 -6.04
C CYS A 73 5.18 12.69 -6.02
N HIS A 74 6.42 12.94 -5.57
CA HIS A 74 7.42 11.88 -5.45
C HIS A 74 7.03 10.78 -4.46
N LEU A 75 6.48 11.12 -3.31
CA LEU A 75 6.05 10.14 -2.30
C LEU A 75 4.87 9.32 -2.84
N SER A 76 3.85 9.96 -3.41
CA SER A 76 2.71 9.30 -4.04
C SER A 76 3.14 8.34 -5.15
N PHE A 77 4.01 8.79 -6.05
CA PHE A 77 4.53 7.95 -7.12
C PHE A 77 5.35 6.77 -6.58
N SER A 78 6.18 6.99 -5.55
CA SER A 78 6.98 5.92 -4.94
C SER A 78 6.08 4.84 -4.31
N THR A 79 5.02 5.24 -3.61
CA THR A 79 4.03 4.31 -3.06
C THR A 79 3.36 3.50 -4.16
N MET A 80 2.84 4.17 -5.21
CA MET A 80 2.13 3.53 -6.32
C MET A 80 3.05 2.60 -7.13
N LEU A 81 4.29 3.01 -7.40
CA LEU A 81 5.26 2.19 -8.11
C LEU A 81 5.63 0.92 -7.34
N GLN A 82 5.75 1.00 -6.01
CA GLN A 82 6.00 -0.18 -5.18
C GLN A 82 4.78 -1.12 -5.13
N MET A 83 3.56 -0.58 -5.21
CA MET A 83 2.36 -1.43 -5.42
C MET A 83 2.41 -2.12 -6.79
N GLU A 84 2.88 -1.43 -7.83
CA GLU A 84 3.08 -2.04 -9.14
C GLU A 84 4.10 -3.17 -9.14
N PHE A 85 5.17 -3.06 -8.35
CA PHE A 85 6.11 -4.17 -8.16
C PHE A 85 5.42 -5.40 -7.54
N SER A 86 4.58 -5.21 -6.52
CA SER A 86 3.76 -6.30 -5.97
C SER A 86 2.83 -6.91 -7.04
N ASN A 87 2.23 -6.09 -7.91
CA ASN A 87 1.36 -6.57 -8.99
C ASN A 87 2.12 -7.38 -10.05
N VAL A 88 3.38 -7.03 -10.33
CA VAL A 88 4.27 -7.84 -11.20
C VAL A 88 4.47 -9.23 -10.61
N ALA A 89 4.68 -9.33 -9.29
CA ALA A 89 4.82 -10.62 -8.60
C ALA A 89 3.58 -11.50 -8.79
N SER A 90 2.39 -10.93 -8.56
CA SER A 90 1.12 -11.63 -8.76
C SER A 90 0.93 -12.12 -10.21
N ALA A 91 1.26 -11.27 -11.19
CA ALA A 91 1.18 -11.65 -12.60
C ALA A 91 2.17 -12.78 -12.95
N ALA A 92 3.39 -12.70 -12.42
CA ALA A 92 4.39 -13.74 -12.57
C ALA A 92 3.96 -15.06 -11.89
N SER A 93 3.29 -15.00 -10.74
CA SER A 93 2.74 -16.20 -10.07
C SER A 93 1.72 -16.91 -10.94
N ASN A 94 0.84 -16.17 -11.61
CA ASN A 94 -0.11 -16.75 -12.56
C ASN A 94 0.58 -17.43 -13.75
N HIS A 95 1.77 -16.98 -14.15
CA HIS A 95 2.49 -17.54 -15.28
C HIS A 95 3.43 -18.70 -14.90
N PHE A 96 4.09 -18.63 -13.75
CA PHE A 96 5.14 -19.58 -13.34
C PHE A 96 4.68 -20.61 -12.32
N VAL A 97 3.60 -20.35 -11.59
CA VAL A 97 3.04 -21.22 -10.56
C VAL A 97 1.69 -21.76 -11.03
N TYR A 98 0.71 -20.89 -11.27
CA TYR A 98 -0.67 -21.27 -11.59
C TYR A 98 -0.92 -21.42 -13.09
N VAL A 99 -0.14 -22.27 -13.74
CA VAL A 99 -0.26 -22.56 -15.18
C VAL A 99 -1.62 -23.20 -15.55
N PRO A 100 -2.08 -23.10 -16.81
CA PRO A 100 -3.29 -23.78 -17.26
C PRO A 100 -3.26 -25.28 -16.91
N GLY A 101 -4.30 -25.76 -16.23
CA GLY A 101 -4.38 -27.14 -15.74
C GLY A 101 -3.72 -27.38 -14.38
N PHE A 102 -3.42 -26.32 -13.61
CA PHE A 102 -2.95 -26.44 -12.23
C PHE A 102 -3.93 -27.24 -11.35
N THR A 103 -3.41 -28.20 -10.61
CA THR A 103 -4.10 -29.03 -9.61
C THR A 103 -3.28 -29.07 -8.31
N ASP A 104 -3.88 -29.60 -7.24
CA ASP A 104 -3.19 -29.73 -5.95
C ASP A 104 -1.92 -30.59 -6.01
N ASP A 105 -1.82 -31.50 -6.97
CA ASP A 105 -0.60 -32.31 -7.19
C ASP A 105 0.58 -31.45 -7.66
N ASN A 106 0.34 -30.31 -8.31
CA ASN A 106 1.40 -29.40 -8.70
C ASN A 106 2.14 -28.81 -7.49
N TRP A 107 1.52 -28.74 -6.31
CA TRP A 107 2.19 -28.31 -5.08
C TRP A 107 3.24 -29.29 -4.57
N LYS A 108 3.24 -30.54 -5.03
CA LYS A 108 4.29 -31.53 -4.70
C LYS A 108 5.59 -31.26 -5.47
N SER A 109 5.56 -30.43 -6.51
CA SER A 109 6.73 -30.07 -7.30
C SER A 109 7.63 -29.08 -6.55
N VAL A 110 8.89 -29.45 -6.37
CA VAL A 110 9.94 -28.57 -5.81
C VAL A 110 10.03 -27.27 -6.60
N LYS A 111 9.97 -27.34 -7.94
CA LYS A 111 10.03 -26.16 -8.81
C LYS A 111 8.88 -25.20 -8.53
N THR A 112 7.66 -25.72 -8.38
CA THR A 112 6.48 -24.92 -8.08
C THR A 112 6.62 -24.23 -6.72
N GLN A 113 7.06 -24.98 -5.70
CA GLN A 113 7.29 -24.47 -4.34
C GLN A 113 8.35 -23.37 -4.30
N VAL A 114 9.49 -23.57 -4.99
CA VAL A 114 10.58 -22.56 -5.05
C VAL A 114 10.12 -21.31 -5.80
N ASN A 115 9.42 -21.46 -6.93
CA ASN A 115 8.88 -20.33 -7.68
C ASN A 115 7.88 -19.53 -6.85
N SER A 116 6.94 -20.20 -6.18
CA SER A 116 5.96 -19.56 -5.29
C SER A 116 6.67 -18.80 -4.18
N ALA A 117 7.58 -19.45 -3.45
CA ALA A 117 8.29 -18.82 -2.34
C ALA A 117 9.10 -17.58 -2.77
N ALA A 118 9.75 -17.62 -3.93
CA ALA A 118 10.51 -16.47 -4.44
C ALA A 118 9.59 -15.27 -4.78
N LEU A 119 8.44 -15.54 -5.40
CA LEU A 119 7.46 -14.51 -5.75
C LEU A 119 6.76 -13.95 -4.51
N ASP A 120 6.40 -14.81 -3.56
CA ASP A 120 5.82 -14.42 -2.26
C ASP A 120 6.78 -13.51 -1.49
N GLN A 121 8.08 -13.87 -1.44
CA GLN A 121 9.10 -13.04 -0.79
C GLN A 121 9.19 -11.65 -1.43
N PHE A 122 9.22 -11.57 -2.76
CA PHE A 122 9.26 -10.30 -3.48
C PHE A 122 8.01 -9.45 -3.21
N GLN A 123 6.84 -10.09 -3.13
CA GLN A 123 5.59 -9.41 -2.81
C GLN A 123 5.52 -8.91 -1.36
N ILE A 124 5.98 -9.70 -0.40
CA ILE A 124 6.10 -9.29 1.01
C ILE A 124 7.01 -8.06 1.10
N ILE A 125 8.17 -8.08 0.45
CA ILE A 125 9.12 -6.95 0.49
C ILE A 125 8.51 -5.70 -0.16
N SER A 126 7.95 -5.83 -1.37
CA SER A 126 7.42 -4.70 -2.14
C SER A 126 6.22 -4.05 -1.44
N SER A 127 5.31 -4.85 -0.86
CA SER A 127 4.17 -4.34 -0.10
C SER A 127 4.57 -3.62 1.19
N ARG A 128 5.61 -4.10 1.90
CA ARG A 128 6.17 -3.42 3.08
C ARG A 128 6.77 -2.06 2.72
N ILE A 129 7.58 -2.00 1.65
CA ILE A 129 8.17 -0.74 1.18
C ILE A 129 7.08 0.24 0.73
N SER A 130 6.05 -0.25 0.03
CA SER A 130 4.87 0.57 -0.34
C SER A 130 4.19 1.16 0.89
N MET A 131 3.96 0.36 1.94
CA MET A 131 3.38 0.81 3.20
C MET A 131 4.24 1.87 3.90
N GLU A 132 5.58 1.71 3.90
CA GLU A 132 6.50 2.70 4.45
C GLU A 132 6.42 4.04 3.71
N TYR A 133 6.41 4.02 2.37
CA TYR A 133 6.22 5.23 1.58
C TYR A 133 4.86 5.87 1.82
N PHE A 134 3.80 5.06 1.99
CA PHE A 134 2.48 5.57 2.32
C PHE A 134 2.43 6.23 3.70
N MET A 135 3.07 5.63 4.70
CA MET A 135 3.21 6.24 6.02
C MET A 135 3.98 7.56 5.98
N GLU A 136 5.07 7.63 5.20
CA GLU A 136 5.78 8.90 4.96
C GLU A 136 4.90 9.93 4.25
N LEU A 137 4.14 9.52 3.23
CA LEU A 137 3.21 10.38 2.50
C LEU A 137 2.14 10.95 3.44
N LEU A 138 1.47 10.10 4.22
CA LEU A 138 0.44 10.52 5.18
C LEU A 138 1.00 11.53 6.19
N TYR A 139 2.15 11.23 6.79
CA TYR A 139 2.78 12.11 7.75
C TYR A 139 3.17 13.46 7.12
N PHE A 140 3.74 13.43 5.90
CA PHE A 140 4.13 14.65 5.19
C PHE A 140 2.92 15.50 4.78
N LEU A 141 1.81 14.88 4.38
CA LEU A 141 0.55 15.57 4.10
C LEU A 141 -0.02 16.24 5.37
N GLY A 142 0.14 15.61 6.54
CA GLY A 142 -0.33 16.17 7.81
C GLY A 142 0.53 17.29 8.36
N GLU A 143 1.84 17.08 8.41
CA GLU A 143 2.77 17.95 9.15
C GLU A 143 3.55 18.90 8.23
N GLY A 144 3.57 18.65 6.92
CA GLY A 144 4.39 19.39 5.96
C GLY A 144 5.90 19.10 6.06
N GLU A 145 6.30 18.15 6.92
CA GLU A 145 7.68 17.78 7.19
C GLU A 145 7.90 16.28 7.11
N ARG A 146 9.15 15.88 6.83
CA ARG A 146 9.53 14.46 6.82
C ARG A 146 9.70 13.89 8.23
N ILE A 147 9.52 12.58 8.33
CA ILE A 147 9.95 11.82 9.50
C ILE A 147 11.48 11.89 9.57
N LYS A 148 12.01 12.25 10.76
CA LYS A 148 13.45 12.40 10.98
C LYS A 148 14.06 11.00 11.10
N THR A 149 15.20 10.78 10.46
CA THR A 149 15.86 9.47 10.29
C THR A 149 16.25 8.73 11.56
N LYS A 150 16.22 9.38 12.73
CA LYS A 150 16.52 8.74 14.02
C LYS A 150 15.34 7.94 14.58
N ASP A 151 14.13 8.19 14.09
CA ASP A 151 12.91 7.57 14.59
C ASP A 151 12.43 6.48 13.65
N SER A 152 11.87 5.40 14.20
CA SER A 152 11.13 4.42 13.40
C SER A 152 9.89 5.09 12.80
N THR A 153 9.78 5.07 11.46
CA THR A 153 8.61 5.55 10.69
C THR A 153 7.31 5.10 11.33
N PHE A 154 7.21 3.79 11.59
CA PHE A 154 6.05 3.18 12.22
C PHE A 154 5.74 3.79 13.60
N LYS A 155 6.72 3.89 14.50
CA LYS A 155 6.49 4.45 15.86
C LYS A 155 6.02 5.91 15.81
N LYS A 156 6.61 6.71 14.93
CA LYS A 156 6.27 8.13 14.79
C LYS A 156 4.86 8.31 14.24
N VAL A 157 4.51 7.55 13.19
CA VAL A 157 3.18 7.58 12.58
C VAL A 157 2.12 7.04 13.53
N LYS A 158 2.40 5.95 14.26
CA LYS A 158 1.55 5.42 15.32
C LYS A 158 1.17 6.50 16.34
N LYS A 159 2.16 7.19 16.89
CA LYS A 159 1.93 8.27 17.88
C LYS A 159 1.13 9.42 17.27
N TRP A 160 1.43 9.78 16.02
CA TRP A 160 0.79 10.88 15.32
C TRP A 160 -0.69 10.60 14.97
N LEU A 161 -1.02 9.37 14.60
CA LEU A 161 -2.39 8.92 14.36
C LEU A 161 -3.20 8.74 15.65
N ASN A 162 -2.53 8.58 16.80
CA ASN A 162 -3.16 8.54 18.11
C ASN A 162 -3.58 9.93 18.62
N ASN A 163 -4.25 10.69 17.75
CA ASN A 163 -4.86 11.96 18.07
C ASN A 163 -6.25 11.98 17.41
N PRO A 164 -7.35 12.06 18.17
CA PRO A 164 -8.70 12.05 17.61
C PRO A 164 -8.97 13.25 16.68
N ASP A 165 -8.27 14.37 16.87
CA ASP A 165 -8.38 15.57 16.02
C ASP A 165 -7.56 15.46 14.73
N ASN A 166 -6.73 14.42 14.59
CA ASN A 166 -5.98 14.19 13.37
C ASN A 166 -6.94 13.65 12.28
N ARG A 167 -7.13 14.40 11.20
CA ARG A 167 -7.95 14.00 10.05
C ARG A 167 -7.54 12.66 9.43
N PHE A 168 -6.26 12.30 9.53
CA PHE A 168 -5.69 11.06 9.02
C PHE A 168 -5.82 9.89 10.00
N SER A 169 -6.34 10.10 11.22
CA SER A 169 -6.61 9.03 12.20
C SER A 169 -7.42 7.87 11.62
N TYR A 170 -8.24 8.15 10.60
CA TYR A 170 -8.91 7.14 9.76
C TYR A 170 -8.02 5.93 9.42
N PHE A 171 -6.75 6.18 9.09
CA PHE A 171 -5.80 5.15 8.67
C PHE A 171 -5.24 4.32 9.83
N ALA A 172 -5.58 4.57 11.09
CA ALA A 172 -5.06 3.82 12.25
C ALA A 172 -5.28 2.30 12.13
N VAL A 173 -6.46 1.88 11.66
CA VAL A 173 -6.76 0.46 11.38
C VAL A 173 -5.90 -0.12 10.25
N HIS A 174 -5.61 0.67 9.22
CA HIS A 174 -4.73 0.22 8.12
C HIS A 174 -3.30 0.03 8.62
N ILE A 175 -2.82 0.93 9.50
CA ILE A 175 -1.52 0.79 10.17
C ILE A 175 -1.51 -0.43 11.10
N LEU A 176 -2.59 -0.74 11.81
CA LEU A 176 -2.70 -1.94 12.66
C LEU A 176 -2.51 -3.21 11.83
N ARG A 177 -3.24 -3.32 10.73
CA ARG A 177 -3.15 -4.47 9.82
C ARG A 177 -1.76 -4.61 9.22
N ALA A 178 -1.14 -3.50 8.85
CA ALA A 178 0.25 -3.50 8.39
C ALA A 178 1.21 -3.99 9.48
N PHE A 179 0.98 -3.64 10.75
CA PHE A 179 1.77 -4.14 11.87
C PHE A 179 1.58 -5.63 12.12
N GLU A 180 0.35 -6.13 12.07
CA GLU A 180 0.03 -7.56 12.21
C GLU A 180 0.65 -8.39 11.08
N PHE A 181 0.57 -7.88 9.84
CA PHE A 181 1.28 -8.41 8.70
C PHE A 181 2.79 -8.44 8.98
N ASP A 182 3.37 -7.28 9.34
CA ASP A 182 4.80 -7.19 9.61
C ASP A 182 5.21 -8.15 10.71
N ARG A 183 4.41 -8.39 11.77
CA ARG A 183 4.70 -9.38 12.82
C ARG A 183 4.62 -10.82 12.33
N SER A 184 3.64 -11.13 11.50
CA SER A 184 3.43 -12.47 10.94
C SER A 184 4.59 -12.92 10.04
N PHE A 185 5.22 -11.93 9.39
CA PHE A 185 6.33 -12.03 8.44
C PHE A 185 7.69 -11.51 9.01
N ARG A 186 7.71 -10.95 10.24
CA ARG A 186 8.94 -10.51 10.95
C ARG A 186 9.78 -11.65 11.50
N THR A 187 9.36 -12.89 11.27
CA THR A 187 10.22 -14.07 11.35
C THR A 187 10.47 -14.56 9.93
N PRO A 188 11.73 -14.75 9.53
CA PRO A 188 12.30 -13.80 8.60
C PRO A 188 12.20 -14.23 7.15
N GLU A 189 11.26 -13.70 6.37
CA GLU A 189 11.40 -13.82 4.90
C GLU A 189 12.58 -13.02 4.35
N VAL A 190 13.25 -12.17 5.14
CA VAL A 190 14.40 -11.32 4.70
C VAL A 190 15.72 -11.61 5.44
N HIS A 191 15.73 -12.58 6.38
CA HIS A 191 16.89 -13.04 7.15
C HIS A 191 16.86 -14.59 7.34
N ALA A 192 17.89 -15.21 7.92
CA ALA A 192 18.24 -16.63 7.78
C ALA A 192 17.22 -17.74 8.20
N SER A 193 16.04 -17.43 8.75
CA SER A 193 15.05 -18.40 9.26
C SER A 193 13.62 -18.29 8.68
N SER A 194 13.48 -17.91 7.40
CA SER A 194 12.18 -17.78 6.70
C SER A 194 11.26 -18.99 6.86
N LYS A 195 9.96 -18.73 7.14
CA LYS A 195 8.92 -19.76 7.08
C LYS A 195 8.81 -20.35 5.67
N LEU A 196 9.08 -19.56 4.64
CA LEU A 196 9.09 -20.00 3.24
C LEU A 196 10.14 -21.10 3.01
N HIS A 197 11.35 -20.98 3.58
CA HIS A 197 12.35 -22.05 3.52
C HIS A 197 11.84 -23.34 4.17
N GLY A 198 11.19 -23.22 5.33
CA GLY A 198 10.56 -24.35 6.00
C GLY A 198 9.42 -24.98 5.18
N HIS A 199 8.62 -24.17 4.48
CA HIS A 199 7.54 -24.64 3.61
C HIS A 199 8.11 -25.41 2.41
N VAL A 200 9.11 -24.85 1.73
CA VAL A 200 9.78 -25.48 0.59
C VAL A 200 10.46 -26.78 1.00
N LEU A 201 11.22 -26.79 2.12
CA LEU A 201 11.89 -27.99 2.63
C LEU A 201 10.91 -29.12 2.98
N ARG A 202 9.71 -28.78 3.46
CA ARG A 202 8.66 -29.75 3.81
C ARG A 202 7.74 -30.11 2.64
N LEU A 203 7.92 -29.48 1.47
CA LEU A 203 6.96 -29.52 0.36
C LEU A 203 5.53 -29.30 0.86
N GLN A 204 5.37 -28.29 1.71
CA GLN A 204 4.13 -28.04 2.41
C GLN A 204 3.06 -27.63 1.41
N ILE A 205 2.01 -28.43 1.31
CA ILE A 205 0.82 -28.11 0.52
C ILE A 205 -0.01 -27.12 1.36
N PRO A 206 -0.39 -25.94 0.82
CA PRO A 206 -1.30 -25.03 1.50
C PRO A 206 -2.61 -25.74 1.85
N LYS A 207 -3.10 -25.57 3.08
CA LYS A 207 -4.31 -26.28 3.56
C LYS A 207 -5.56 -25.41 3.45
N THR A 208 -5.38 -24.10 3.45
CA THR A 208 -6.46 -23.13 3.40
C THR A 208 -6.20 -22.09 2.31
N SER A 209 -7.26 -21.45 1.83
CA SER A 209 -7.12 -20.29 0.94
C SER A 209 -6.40 -19.13 1.63
N GLU A 210 -6.49 -19.02 2.95
CA GLU A 210 -5.79 -18.00 3.73
C GLU A 210 -4.27 -18.24 3.75
N ASP A 211 -3.83 -19.50 3.85
CA ASP A 211 -2.41 -19.85 3.71
C ASP A 211 -1.86 -19.40 2.35
N CYS A 212 -2.61 -19.66 1.27
CA CYS A 212 -2.25 -19.28 -0.10
C CYS A 212 -2.16 -17.77 -0.30
N ASN A 213 -2.93 -16.97 0.44
CA ASN A 213 -3.10 -15.53 0.18
C ASN A 213 -2.56 -14.64 1.30
N SER A 214 -1.95 -15.22 2.33
CA SER A 214 -1.42 -14.48 3.49
C SER A 214 -0.43 -13.38 3.10
N HIS A 215 0.42 -13.62 2.10
CA HIS A 215 1.37 -12.66 1.56
C HIS A 215 0.70 -11.50 0.79
N LEU A 216 -0.56 -11.66 0.36
CA LEU A 216 -1.33 -10.62 -0.35
C LEU A 216 -2.01 -9.63 0.61
N GLN A 217 -2.10 -9.93 1.90
CA GLN A 217 -2.93 -9.17 2.84
C GLN A 217 -2.55 -7.68 2.88
N LEU A 218 -1.26 -7.36 2.95
CA LEU A 218 -0.82 -5.96 2.94
C LEU A 218 -1.07 -5.28 1.59
N THR A 219 -0.87 -5.98 0.46
CA THR A 219 -1.24 -5.44 -0.86
C THR A 219 -2.73 -5.10 -0.94
N ASN A 220 -3.61 -5.95 -0.38
CA ASN A 220 -5.04 -5.70 -0.35
C ASN A 220 -5.39 -4.47 0.49
N VAL A 221 -4.74 -4.30 1.66
CA VAL A 221 -4.87 -3.08 2.47
C VAL A 221 -4.47 -1.85 1.65
N MET A 222 -3.31 -1.91 0.98
CA MET A 222 -2.78 -0.82 0.16
C MET A 222 -3.65 -0.45 -1.04
N ASN A 223 -4.37 -1.42 -1.63
CA ASN A 223 -5.33 -1.12 -2.68
C ASN A 223 -6.53 -0.29 -2.19
N GLY A 224 -6.88 -0.39 -0.90
CA GLY A 224 -8.03 0.28 -0.30
C GLY A 224 -7.77 1.70 0.23
N VAL A 225 -6.52 2.19 0.28
CA VAL A 225 -6.21 3.45 0.98
C VAL A 225 -6.47 4.73 0.17
N TRP A 226 -6.55 4.61 -1.16
CA TRP A 226 -6.47 5.77 -2.05
C TRP A 226 -7.73 6.63 -2.10
N GLN A 227 -8.92 6.03 -2.22
CA GLN A 227 -10.17 6.81 -2.18
C GLN A 227 -10.37 7.51 -0.82
N PRO A 228 -10.21 6.84 0.33
CA PRO A 228 -10.23 7.53 1.62
C PRO A 228 -9.26 8.70 1.73
N LEU A 229 -8.04 8.53 1.19
CA LEU A 229 -7.04 9.60 1.18
C LEU A 229 -7.53 10.80 0.36
N LEU A 230 -8.02 10.55 -0.86
CA LEU A 230 -8.56 11.60 -1.73
C LEU A 230 -9.75 12.33 -1.10
N ASN A 231 -10.65 11.62 -0.41
CA ASN A 231 -11.75 12.25 0.33
C ASN A 231 -11.20 13.21 1.39
N ILE A 232 -10.30 12.72 2.25
CA ILE A 232 -9.70 13.53 3.34
C ILE A 232 -8.97 14.77 2.79
N LEU A 233 -8.26 14.62 1.67
CA LEU A 233 -7.53 15.72 1.04
C LEU A 233 -8.44 16.76 0.37
N ASN A 234 -9.69 16.40 0.08
CA ASN A 234 -10.71 17.29 -0.47
C ASN A 234 -11.73 17.76 0.58
N ASP A 235 -11.39 17.63 1.86
CA ASP A 235 -12.23 18.04 2.99
C ASP A 235 -13.56 17.23 3.08
N GLU A 236 -13.58 16.03 2.51
CA GLU A 236 -14.68 15.06 2.60
C GLU A 236 -14.39 13.98 3.65
N LYS A 237 -15.45 13.36 4.21
CA LYS A 237 -15.29 12.21 5.10
C LYS A 237 -14.89 10.95 4.32
N ALA A 238 -13.87 10.25 4.82
CA ALA A 238 -13.56 8.90 4.35
C ALA A 238 -14.65 7.91 4.79
N CYS A 239 -15.29 7.23 3.83
CA CYS A 239 -16.40 6.31 4.09
C CYS A 239 -16.22 4.90 3.49
N SER A 240 -15.09 4.65 2.82
CA SER A 240 -14.84 3.37 2.15
C SER A 240 -13.79 2.57 2.90
N MET A 241 -14.20 1.50 3.58
CA MET A 241 -13.29 0.59 4.29
C MET A 241 -13.52 -0.84 3.85
N GLN A 242 -12.43 -1.60 3.68
CA GLN A 242 -12.47 -3.05 3.55
C GLN A 242 -11.96 -3.66 4.84
N GLY A 243 -12.76 -4.48 5.52
CA GLY A 243 -12.25 -5.18 6.69
C GLY A 243 -13.20 -6.09 7.44
N SER A 244 -12.80 -6.46 8.65
CA SER A 244 -13.59 -7.26 9.58
C SER A 244 -14.70 -6.41 10.21
N LYS A 245 -15.57 -7.05 11.00
CA LYS A 245 -16.63 -6.35 11.74
C LYS A 245 -16.06 -5.29 12.70
N GLU A 246 -14.90 -5.55 13.28
CA GLU A 246 -14.18 -4.64 14.18
C GLU A 246 -13.70 -3.39 13.43
N ASP A 247 -13.24 -3.55 12.18
CA ASP A 247 -12.85 -2.41 11.34
C ASP A 247 -14.07 -1.57 10.95
N PHE A 248 -15.23 -2.18 10.74
CA PHE A 248 -16.47 -1.42 10.50
C PHE A 248 -16.93 -0.65 11.74
N LYS A 249 -16.70 -1.16 12.96
CA LYS A 249 -16.95 -0.40 14.20
C LYS A 249 -16.09 0.87 14.26
N TRP A 250 -14.82 0.78 13.86
CA TRP A 250 -13.96 1.96 13.73
C TRP A 250 -14.56 2.98 12.75
N LEU A 251 -14.97 2.51 11.56
CA LEU A 251 -15.54 3.36 10.54
C LEU A 251 -16.79 4.09 11.08
N GLU A 252 -17.67 3.39 11.79
CA GLU A 252 -18.84 3.97 12.45
C GLU A 252 -18.43 5.07 13.45
N SER A 253 -17.52 4.76 14.39
CA SER A 253 -17.02 5.76 15.36
C SER A 253 -16.36 6.96 14.68
N TYR A 254 -15.60 6.73 13.60
CA TYR A 254 -14.98 7.79 12.82
C TYR A 254 -16.02 8.70 12.16
N LEU A 255 -17.05 8.11 11.54
CA LEU A 255 -18.10 8.86 10.84
C LEU A 255 -19.01 9.65 11.78
N HIS A 256 -19.26 9.16 12.99
CA HIS A 256 -20.12 9.81 13.99
C HIS A 256 -19.44 10.98 14.74
N ASP A 257 -18.15 11.26 14.50
CA ASP A 257 -17.38 12.35 15.15
C ASP A 257 -17.42 12.39 16.68
N SER A 258 -17.68 11.25 17.32
CA SER A 258 -17.58 11.13 18.78
C SER A 258 -16.12 11.05 19.20
N ASN A 259 -15.59 12.13 19.80
CA ASN A 259 -14.20 12.19 20.27
C ASN A 259 -13.90 11.16 21.37
N GLU A 260 -14.89 10.85 22.23
CA GLU A 260 -14.74 9.82 23.26
C GLU A 260 -14.62 8.42 22.64
N ASP A 261 -15.48 8.09 21.67
CA ASP A 261 -15.44 6.79 20.98
C ASP A 261 -14.17 6.64 20.15
N LYS A 262 -13.76 7.71 19.44
CA LYS A 262 -12.50 7.73 18.68
C LYS A 262 -11.30 7.50 19.61
N THR A 263 -11.24 8.19 20.74
CA THR A 263 -10.14 8.07 21.70
C THR A 263 -10.07 6.66 22.29
N SER A 264 -11.20 6.14 22.78
CA SER A 264 -11.29 4.79 23.35
C SER A 264 -10.87 3.72 22.34
N PHE A 265 -11.34 3.84 21.09
CA PHE A 265 -11.00 2.91 20.04
C PHE A 265 -9.52 2.98 19.64
N LEU A 266 -8.98 4.19 19.40
CA LEU A 266 -7.56 4.38 19.08
C LEU A 266 -6.67 3.81 20.19
N GLN A 267 -6.99 4.08 21.45
CA GLN A 267 -6.30 3.50 22.60
C GLN A 267 -6.28 1.97 22.52
N SER A 268 -7.43 1.34 22.29
CA SER A 268 -7.53 -0.12 22.18
C SER A 268 -6.68 -0.72 21.03
N ILE A 269 -6.66 -0.05 19.87
CA ILE A 269 -5.83 -0.47 18.73
C ILE A 269 -4.34 -0.32 19.05
N PHE A 270 -3.95 0.78 19.67
CA PHE A 270 -2.54 1.03 19.94
C PHE A 270 -2.00 0.20 21.10
N ASP A 271 -2.85 -0.23 22.02
CA ASP A 271 -2.55 -1.21 23.07
C ASP A 271 -2.29 -2.61 22.48
N GLN A 272 -3.09 -3.04 21.51
CA GLN A 272 -2.84 -4.28 20.74
C GLN A 272 -1.47 -4.23 20.05
N MET A 273 -1.07 -3.06 19.54
CA MET A 273 0.26 -2.86 18.97
C MET A 273 1.39 -2.70 20.01
N GLY A 274 1.09 -2.43 21.28
CA GLY A 274 2.05 -2.13 22.35
C GLY A 274 2.46 -3.33 23.22
N SER A 275 1.77 -4.46 23.08
CA SER A 275 1.92 -5.65 23.93
C SER A 275 3.11 -6.55 23.52
N GLY A 276 4.27 -5.98 23.17
CA GLY A 276 5.43 -6.74 22.68
C GLY A 276 6.76 -6.04 22.92
#